data_AF-A0A382WI93-F1
#
_entry.id   AF-A0A382WI93-F1
#
_cell.length_a   1.000
_cell.length_b   1.000
_cell.length_c   1.000
_cell.angle_alpha   90.00
_cell.angle_beta   90.00
_cell.angle_gamma   90.00
#
_symmetry.space_group_name_H-M   'P 1'
#
loop_
_entity.id
_entity.type
_entity.pdbx_description
1 polymer ?
#
loop_
_entity_poly.entity_id
_entity_poly.type
_entity_poly.pdbx_seq_one_letter_code
_entity_poly.pdbx_strand_id
1 'polypeptide(L)'
;VTSKQNKIIDMLDEVRNHNLYVHNDLLEGANFSISAFENRKVYLVETLATLNAIVTNGTMLLYGGHGGGKTTLIKKLGEIFLSKPEPDIEKAILRGHPQLTEEKILGSLNFKQILSPDLIPDDGDIEVQWNHFVKSRWKIVDEVNRLKPYAQNILLSLLAEGVVK
;
A
#
# COMPACT_ATOMS: atom_id res chain seq x y z
N VAL A 1 21.33 11.46 -10.41
CA VAL A 1 20.88 11.06 -9.05
C VAL A 1 20.12 12.20 -8.39
N THR A 2 20.68 13.41 -8.38
CA THR A 2 20.07 14.62 -7.79
C THR A 2 18.67 14.95 -8.30
N SER A 3 18.37 14.79 -9.60
CA SER A 3 17.02 15.11 -10.11
C SER A 3 15.90 14.19 -9.60
N LYS A 4 16.20 12.92 -9.30
CA LYS A 4 15.21 11.99 -8.73
C LYS A 4 14.98 12.27 -7.24
N GLN A 5 16.03 12.63 -6.51
CA GLN A 5 15.93 13.01 -5.10
C GLN A 5 15.09 14.29 -4.94
N ASN A 6 15.33 15.30 -5.77
CA ASN A 6 14.53 16.52 -5.79
C ASN A 6 13.05 16.21 -6.06
N LYS A 7 12.76 15.39 -7.07
CA LYS A 7 11.37 15.02 -7.41
C LYS A 7 10.63 14.33 -6.26
N ILE A 8 11.28 13.44 -5.51
CA ILE A 8 10.67 12.79 -4.35
C ILE A 8 10.37 13.82 -3.26
N ILE A 9 11.32 14.73 -2.98
CA ILE A 9 11.15 15.75 -1.94
C ILE A 9 10.05 16.75 -2.33
N ASP A 10 10.04 17.24 -3.57
CA ASP A 10 9.02 18.15 -4.09
C ASP A 10 7.61 17.55 -3.96
N MET A 11 7.47 16.25 -4.25
CA MET A 11 6.19 15.55 -4.11
C MET A 11 5.81 15.30 -2.64
N LEU A 12 6.77 15.01 -1.75
CA LEU A 12 6.49 14.94 -0.31
C LEU A 12 6.01 16.29 0.24
N ASP A 13 6.59 17.39 -0.27
CA ASP A 13 6.13 18.74 0.07
C ASP A 13 4.75 19.04 -0.53
N GLU A 14 4.46 18.56 -1.74
CA GLU A 14 3.12 18.63 -2.32
C GLU A 14 2.09 17.91 -1.44
N VAL A 15 2.40 16.71 -0.95
CA VAL A 15 1.53 15.97 -0.02
C VAL A 15 1.26 16.79 1.23
N ARG A 16 2.30 17.37 1.84
CA ARG A 16 2.15 18.21 3.04
C ARG A 16 1.35 19.48 2.78
N ASN A 17 1.64 20.20 1.69
CA ASN A 17 1.05 21.51 1.39
C ASN A 17 -0.45 21.42 1.05
N HIS A 18 -0.92 20.25 0.59
CA HIS A 18 -2.35 19.99 0.36
C HIS A 18 -3.12 19.59 1.64
N ASN A 19 -2.63 19.96 2.84
CA ASN A 19 -3.26 19.66 4.15
C ASN A 19 -3.48 18.16 4.42
N LEU A 20 -2.73 17.27 3.76
CA LEU A 20 -2.72 15.86 4.10
C LEU A 20 -1.83 15.69 5.32
N TYR A 21 -2.44 15.77 6.50
CA TYR A 21 -1.75 15.86 7.79
C TYR A 21 -0.95 14.60 8.10
N VAL A 22 0.23 14.44 7.52
CA VAL A 22 1.22 13.46 7.97
C VAL A 22 1.94 14.09 9.15
N HIS A 23 1.97 13.38 10.30
CA HIS A 23 2.56 13.84 11.56
C HIS A 23 3.73 14.83 11.42
N ASN A 24 3.69 15.91 12.20
CA ASN A 24 4.70 16.98 12.20
C ASN A 24 5.97 16.64 12.98
N ASP A 25 6.08 15.39 13.46
CA ASP A 25 7.23 14.93 14.21
C ASP A 25 8.47 14.98 13.33
N LEU A 26 9.55 15.51 13.89
CA LEU A 26 10.83 15.65 13.20
C LEU A 26 11.73 14.47 13.53
N LEU A 27 12.54 14.05 12.57
CA LEU A 27 13.62 13.11 12.82
C LEU A 27 14.79 13.89 13.42
N GLU A 28 14.91 13.85 14.74
CA GLU A 28 15.94 14.61 15.47
C GLU A 28 17.36 14.28 14.96
N GLY A 29 18.16 15.31 14.72
CA GLY A 29 19.53 15.19 14.23
C GLY A 29 19.66 14.91 12.73
N ALA A 30 18.57 14.73 11.99
CA ALA A 30 18.60 14.54 10.54
C ALA A 30 18.46 15.87 9.78
N ASN A 31 19.33 16.08 8.78
CA ASN A 31 19.31 17.23 7.88
C ASN A 31 19.58 16.79 6.43
N PHE A 32 19.11 17.58 5.47
CA PHE A 32 19.46 17.35 4.06
C PHE A 32 20.87 17.87 3.77
N SER A 33 21.67 17.09 3.05
CA SER A 33 22.98 17.51 2.55
C SER A 33 22.91 18.22 1.19
N ILE A 34 21.71 18.29 0.58
CA ILE A 34 21.47 18.95 -0.70
C ILE A 34 21.13 20.41 -0.41
N SER A 35 21.89 21.35 -0.97
CA SER A 35 21.74 22.80 -0.73
C SER A 35 20.32 23.33 -0.98
N ALA A 36 19.61 22.78 -1.97
CA ALA A 36 18.22 23.14 -2.26
C ALA A 36 17.25 22.86 -1.09
N PHE A 37 17.61 21.95 -0.17
CA PHE A 37 16.76 21.52 0.94
C PHE A 37 17.42 21.74 2.31
N GLU A 38 18.47 22.56 2.39
CA GLU A 38 19.23 22.79 3.63
C GLU A 38 18.34 23.29 4.78
N ASN A 39 17.34 24.11 4.46
CA ASN A 39 16.37 24.64 5.44
C ASN A 39 15.13 23.77 5.61
N ARG A 40 15.00 22.69 4.83
CA ARG A 40 13.84 21.80 4.89
C ARG A 40 13.99 20.87 6.09
N LYS A 41 12.99 20.87 6.96
CA LYS A 41 12.92 19.92 8.08
C LYS A 41 12.80 18.48 7.58
N VAL A 42 13.44 17.54 8.28
CA VAL A 42 13.31 16.10 8.00
C VAL A 42 12.19 15.55 8.88
N TYR A 43 11.09 15.13 8.26
CA TYR A 43 9.92 14.66 8.99
C TYR A 43 9.95 13.16 9.17
N LEU A 44 9.66 12.72 10.39
CA LEU A 44 9.89 11.35 10.84
C LEU A 44 9.08 10.34 10.03
N VAL A 45 7.75 10.46 10.03
CA VAL A 45 6.85 9.47 9.42
C VAL A 45 7.06 9.39 7.90
N GLU A 46 7.18 10.52 7.22
CA GLU A 46 7.44 10.56 5.77
C GLU A 46 8.76 9.90 5.42
N THR A 47 9.81 10.21 6.18
CA THR A 47 11.15 9.67 5.94
C THR A 47 11.14 8.16 6.16
N LEU A 48 10.60 7.69 7.29
CA LEU A 48 10.52 6.25 7.58
C LEU A 48 9.66 5.51 6.55
N ALA A 49 8.51 6.05 6.16
CA ALA A 49 7.66 5.43 5.14
C ALA A 49 8.35 5.36 3.78
N THR A 50 9.07 6.42 3.39
CA THR A 50 9.85 6.45 2.14
C THR A 50 11.01 5.47 2.19
N LEU A 51 11.71 5.37 3.32
CA LEU A 51 12.79 4.40 3.53
C LEU A 51 12.26 2.96 3.53
N ASN A 52 11.12 2.69 4.16
CA ASN A 52 10.49 1.37 4.11
C ASN A 52 10.08 0.99 2.68
N ALA A 53 9.60 1.95 1.89
CA ALA A 53 9.17 1.72 0.50
C ALA A 53 10.32 1.25 -0.42
N ILE A 54 11.56 1.61 -0.12
CA ILE A 54 12.74 1.18 -0.90
C ILE A 54 13.35 -0.14 -0.42
N VAL A 55 12.96 -0.63 0.76
CA VAL A 55 13.42 -1.92 1.29
C VAL A 55 12.63 -3.06 0.64
N THR A 56 13.34 -4.09 0.19
CA THR A 56 12.70 -5.29 -0.37
C THR A 56 11.81 -5.95 0.68
N ASN A 57 10.54 -6.18 0.33
CA ASN A 57 9.51 -6.70 1.24
C ASN A 57 9.33 -5.86 2.53
N GLY A 58 9.67 -4.56 2.47
CA GLY A 58 9.50 -3.63 3.59
C GLY A 58 8.04 -3.54 4.03
N THR A 59 7.77 -3.86 5.29
CA THR A 59 6.43 -3.83 5.87
C THR A 59 6.41 -2.85 7.04
N MET A 60 5.44 -1.94 7.03
CA MET A 60 5.28 -0.92 8.06
C MET A 60 3.82 -0.85 8.51
N LEU A 61 3.61 -0.71 9.82
CA LEU A 61 2.32 -0.38 10.39
C LEU A 61 2.28 1.10 10.77
N LEU A 62 1.43 1.88 10.10
CA LEU A 62 1.18 3.27 10.46
C LEU A 62 0.02 3.36 11.46
N TYR A 63 0.32 3.73 12.70
CA TYR A 63 -0.66 3.91 13.78
C TYR A 63 -0.82 5.40 14.12
N GLY A 64 -2.06 5.83 14.38
CA GLY A 64 -2.37 7.22 14.75
C GLY A 64 -3.84 7.56 14.52
N GLY A 65 -4.27 8.76 14.93
CA GLY A 65 -5.65 9.22 14.87
C GLY A 65 -6.27 9.26 13.47
N HIS A 66 -7.61 9.30 13.41
CA HIS A 66 -8.34 9.47 12.15
C HIS A 66 -8.01 10.82 11.50
N GLY A 67 -7.96 10.87 10.17
CA GLY A 67 -7.60 12.10 9.43
C GLY A 67 -6.11 12.45 9.41
N GLY A 68 -5.25 11.68 10.09
CA GLY A 68 -3.79 11.90 10.11
C GLY A 68 -3.05 11.51 8.82
N GLY A 69 -3.64 11.67 7.64
CA GLY A 69 -2.97 11.56 6.34
C GLY A 69 -2.35 10.21 5.96
N LYS A 70 -2.42 9.18 6.82
CA LYS A 70 -1.73 7.89 6.67
C LYS A 70 -1.99 7.23 5.32
N THR A 71 -3.27 7.02 4.98
CA THR A 71 -3.67 6.38 3.72
C THR A 71 -3.26 7.23 2.52
N THR A 72 -3.37 8.56 2.63
CA THR A 72 -2.99 9.44 1.51
C THR A 72 -1.50 9.46 1.26
N LEU A 73 -0.67 9.48 2.31
CA LEU A 73 0.78 9.36 2.20
C LEU A 73 1.17 8.09 1.44
N ILE A 74 0.64 6.94 1.87
CA ILE A 74 0.97 5.66 1.27
C ILE A 74 0.43 5.54 -0.17
N LYS A 75 -0.72 6.15 -0.48
CA LYS A 75 -1.22 6.24 -1.87
C LYS A 75 -0.24 7.01 -2.75
N LYS A 76 0.17 8.21 -2.33
CA LYS A 76 1.09 9.08 -3.08
C LYS A 76 2.47 8.46 -3.23
N LEU A 77 3.01 7.83 -2.19
CA LEU A 77 4.25 7.04 -2.29
C LEU A 77 4.09 5.90 -3.31
N GLY A 78 2.97 5.18 -3.30
CA GLY A 78 2.67 4.15 -4.29
C GLY A 78 2.65 4.67 -5.72
N GLU A 79 2.01 5.83 -5.96
CA GLU A 79 2.00 6.48 -7.27
C GLU A 79 3.41 6.82 -7.76
N ILE A 80 4.26 7.33 -6.87
CA ILE A 80 5.65 7.70 -7.16
C ILE A 80 6.49 6.47 -7.50
N PHE A 81 6.52 5.49 -6.59
CA PHE A 81 7.41 4.34 -6.71
C PHE A 81 6.99 3.37 -7.81
N LEU A 82 5.69 3.25 -8.08
CA LEU A 82 5.18 2.40 -9.17
C LEU A 82 4.97 3.16 -10.48
N SER A 83 5.04 4.51 -10.48
CA SER A 83 4.71 5.34 -11.63
C SER A 83 3.32 5.04 -12.20
N LYS A 84 2.32 4.92 -11.31
CA LYS A 84 0.91 4.62 -11.63
C LYS A 84 0.00 5.71 -11.08
N PRO A 85 -1.16 5.96 -11.71
CA PRO A 85 -2.12 6.92 -11.19
C PRO A 85 -2.84 6.38 -9.94
N GLU A 86 -3.33 7.28 -9.10
CA GLU A 86 -4.05 6.98 -7.86
C GLU A 86 -5.11 5.85 -7.99
N PRO A 87 -5.98 5.80 -9.03
CA PRO A 87 -7.00 4.76 -9.15
C PRO A 87 -6.43 3.34 -9.26
N ASP A 88 -5.22 3.18 -9.79
CA ASP A 88 -4.57 1.87 -9.85
C ASP A 88 -3.96 1.48 -8.51
N ILE A 89 -3.47 2.47 -7.74
CA ILE A 89 -3.02 2.24 -6.36
C ILE A 89 -4.20 1.87 -5.47
N GLU A 90 -5.37 2.50 -5.67
CA GLU A 90 -6.57 2.21 -4.88
C GLU A 90 -7.09 0.77 -5.06
N LYS A 91 -6.91 0.16 -6.24
CA LYS A 91 -7.23 -1.26 -6.46
C LYS A 91 -6.39 -2.19 -5.59
N ALA A 92 -5.24 -1.73 -5.09
CA ALA A 92 -4.38 -2.48 -4.20
C ALA A 92 -4.63 -2.17 -2.72
N ILE A 93 -5.75 -1.54 -2.39
CA ILE A 93 -6.17 -1.27 -1.01
C ILE A 93 -7.20 -2.32 -0.58
N LEU A 94 -6.90 -3.02 0.50
CA LEU A 94 -7.84 -3.84 1.23
C LEU A 94 -8.34 -3.07 2.46
N ARG A 95 -9.63 -2.71 2.48
CA ARG A 95 -10.22 -1.97 3.61
C ARG A 95 -10.75 -2.92 4.67
N GLY A 96 -10.24 -2.78 5.88
CA GLY A 96 -10.60 -3.61 7.02
C GLY A 96 -12.04 -3.41 7.46
N HIS A 97 -12.79 -4.50 7.52
CA HIS A 97 -14.10 -4.54 8.16
C HIS A 97 -14.38 -5.94 8.74
N PRO A 98 -15.25 -6.09 9.75
CA PRO A 98 -15.44 -7.37 10.46
C PRO A 98 -16.01 -8.51 9.59
N GLN A 99 -16.66 -8.19 8.48
CA GLN A 99 -17.24 -9.14 7.52
C GLN A 99 -16.35 -9.37 6.30
N LEU A 100 -15.07 -8.96 6.34
CA LEU A 100 -14.16 -9.18 5.22
C LEU A 100 -13.89 -10.68 5.09
N THR A 101 -14.20 -11.24 3.92
CA THR A 101 -14.08 -12.68 3.65
C THR A 101 -12.75 -13.00 2.99
N GLU A 102 -12.36 -14.27 3.03
CA GLU A 102 -11.13 -14.75 2.39
C GLU A 102 -11.14 -14.51 0.89
N GLU A 103 -12.28 -14.71 0.22
CA GLU A 103 -12.42 -14.49 -1.23
C GLU A 103 -12.23 -13.01 -1.60
N LYS A 104 -12.63 -12.09 -0.70
CA LYS A 104 -12.36 -10.66 -0.87
C LYS A 104 -10.90 -10.30 -0.63
N ILE A 105 -10.15 -11.08 0.15
CA ILE A 105 -8.72 -10.85 0.40
C ILE A 105 -7.88 -11.46 -0.72
N LEU A 106 -8.13 -12.72 -1.03
CA LEU A 106 -7.35 -13.55 -1.95
C LEU A 106 -7.87 -13.47 -3.38
N GLY A 107 -9.10 -13.92 -3.59
CA GLY A 107 -9.73 -14.04 -4.89
C GLY A 107 -10.91 -14.99 -4.83
N SER A 108 -11.78 -14.92 -5.83
CA SER A 108 -12.94 -15.80 -5.95
C SER A 108 -12.83 -16.68 -7.18
N LEU A 109 -13.52 -17.81 -7.19
CA LEU A 109 -13.69 -18.60 -8.41
C LEU A 109 -14.48 -17.81 -9.46
N ASN A 110 -14.21 -18.10 -10.73
CA ASN A 110 -14.93 -17.47 -11.83
C ASN A 110 -16.39 -17.95 -11.88
N PHE A 111 -17.29 -17.13 -11.35
CA PHE A 111 -18.72 -17.42 -11.30
C PHE A 111 -19.34 -17.72 -12.67
N LYS A 112 -18.81 -17.16 -13.77
CA LYS A 112 -19.35 -17.44 -15.11
C LYS A 112 -19.13 -18.90 -15.49
N GLN A 113 -17.96 -19.44 -15.19
CA GLN A 113 -17.65 -20.85 -15.45
C GLN A 113 -18.45 -21.80 -14.54
N ILE A 114 -18.76 -21.37 -13.31
CA ILE A 114 -19.61 -22.14 -12.40
C ILE A 114 -21.05 -22.22 -12.91
N LEU A 115 -21.59 -21.10 -13.42
CA LEU A 115 -22.98 -21.01 -13.87
C LEU A 115 -23.20 -21.57 -15.28
N SER A 116 -22.15 -21.56 -16.10
CA SER A 116 -22.15 -22.02 -17.48
C SER A 116 -21.00 -23.01 -17.66
N PRO A 117 -21.23 -24.31 -17.38
CA PRO A 117 -20.20 -25.34 -17.43
C PRO A 117 -19.55 -25.49 -18.82
N ASP A 118 -20.23 -25.05 -19.87
CA ASP A 118 -19.71 -24.94 -21.24
C ASP A 118 -18.55 -23.95 -21.40
N LEU A 119 -18.32 -23.09 -20.41
CA LEU A 119 -17.18 -22.17 -20.33
C LEU A 119 -15.99 -22.73 -19.54
N ILE A 120 -16.13 -23.93 -18.94
CA ILE A 120 -15.02 -24.62 -18.28
C ILE A 120 -14.14 -25.21 -19.39
N PRO A 121 -12.81 -25.00 -19.37
CA PRO A 121 -11.93 -25.58 -20.38
C PRO A 121 -11.94 -27.11 -20.30
N ASP A 122 -11.50 -27.79 -21.37
CA ASP A 122 -11.56 -29.25 -21.48
C ASP A 122 -10.76 -30.00 -20.39
N ASP A 123 -9.82 -29.30 -19.72
CA ASP A 123 -9.07 -29.81 -18.57
C ASP A 123 -9.88 -29.85 -17.26
N GLY A 124 -11.05 -29.19 -17.22
CA GLY A 124 -11.93 -29.11 -16.07
C GLY A 124 -11.59 -28.02 -15.07
N ASP A 125 -10.57 -27.19 -15.34
CA ASP A 125 -10.07 -26.22 -14.36
C ASP A 125 -10.89 -24.92 -14.34
N ILE A 126 -11.34 -24.54 -13.15
CA ILE A 126 -12.06 -23.27 -12.93
C ILE A 126 -11.05 -22.16 -12.64
N GLU A 127 -11.14 -21.07 -13.40
CA GLU A 127 -10.27 -19.91 -13.27
C GLU A 127 -10.47 -19.19 -11.92
N VAL A 128 -9.37 -18.82 -11.27
CA VAL A 128 -9.38 -17.97 -10.06
C VAL A 128 -9.27 -16.50 -10.44
N GLN A 129 -10.30 -15.73 -10.07
CA GLN A 129 -10.31 -14.27 -10.13
C GLN A 129 -9.62 -13.68 -8.90
N TRP A 130 -8.29 -13.64 -8.97
CA TRP A 130 -7.45 -13.06 -7.92
C TRP A 130 -7.72 -11.57 -7.69
N ASN A 131 -7.78 -11.17 -6.42
CA ASN A 131 -7.85 -9.78 -6.03
C ASN A 131 -6.58 -9.04 -6.48
N HIS A 132 -6.75 -7.81 -7.00
CA HIS A 132 -5.65 -6.94 -7.38
C HIS A 132 -4.67 -6.66 -6.21
N PHE A 133 -5.18 -6.59 -4.98
CA PHE A 133 -4.37 -6.52 -3.75
C PHE A 133 -3.28 -7.60 -3.72
N VAL A 134 -3.64 -8.87 -3.97
CA VAL A 134 -2.70 -10.00 -3.96
C VAL A 134 -1.62 -9.83 -5.04
N LYS A 135 -2.05 -9.46 -6.25
CA LYS A 135 -1.18 -9.30 -7.42
C LYS A 135 -0.30 -8.06 -7.36
N SER A 136 -0.67 -7.05 -6.57
CA SER A 136 0.07 -5.79 -6.47
C SER A 136 1.38 -5.96 -5.70
N ARG A 137 2.43 -5.28 -6.16
CA ARG A 137 3.69 -5.14 -5.40
C ARG A 137 3.59 -4.10 -4.27
N TRP A 138 2.59 -3.23 -4.33
CA TRP A 138 2.29 -2.23 -3.32
C TRP A 138 0.96 -2.58 -2.68
N LYS A 139 1.01 -3.19 -1.49
CA LYS A 139 -0.16 -3.71 -0.78
C LYS A 139 -0.50 -2.78 0.37
N ILE A 140 -1.74 -2.28 0.41
CA ILE A 140 -2.21 -1.40 1.48
C ILE A 140 -3.35 -2.11 2.21
N VAL A 141 -3.21 -2.30 3.53
CA VAL A 141 -4.31 -2.76 4.39
C VAL A 141 -4.74 -1.58 5.24
N ASP A 142 -5.92 -1.04 4.96
CA ASP A 142 -6.48 0.07 5.72
C ASP A 142 -7.31 -0.46 6.89
N GLU A 143 -7.26 0.23 8.03
CA GLU A 143 -7.97 -0.15 9.26
C GLU A 143 -7.82 -1.63 9.67
N VAL A 144 -6.57 -2.13 9.66
CA VAL A 144 -6.23 -3.54 10.00
C VAL A 144 -6.79 -3.99 11.35
N ASN A 145 -6.91 -3.07 12.31
CA ASN A 145 -7.48 -3.32 13.64
C ASN A 145 -8.98 -3.66 13.62
N ARG A 146 -9.68 -3.47 12.49
CA ARG A 146 -11.09 -3.85 12.30
C ARG A 146 -11.28 -5.25 11.72
N LEU A 147 -10.18 -5.92 11.37
CA LEU A 147 -10.20 -7.29 10.87
C LEU A 147 -10.31 -8.30 12.01
N LYS A 148 -11.01 -9.40 11.75
CA LYS A 148 -11.00 -10.57 12.64
C LYS A 148 -9.61 -11.22 12.66
N PRO A 149 -9.24 -11.92 13.75
CA PRO A 149 -7.95 -12.62 13.84
C PRO A 149 -7.67 -13.54 12.65
N TYR A 150 -8.68 -14.27 12.16
CA TYR A 150 -8.54 -15.13 10.98
C TYR A 150 -8.08 -14.36 9.73
N ALA A 151 -8.71 -13.22 9.44
CA ALA A 151 -8.32 -12.38 8.30
C ALA A 151 -6.93 -11.77 8.47
N GLN A 152 -6.55 -11.39 9.69
CA GLN A 152 -5.19 -10.93 9.99
C GLN A 152 -4.15 -12.04 9.76
N ASN A 153 -4.46 -13.29 10.13
CA ASN A 153 -3.57 -14.42 9.88
C ASN A 153 -3.34 -14.64 8.39
N ILE A 154 -4.40 -14.58 7.57
CA ILE A 154 -4.25 -14.66 6.10
C ILE A 154 -3.28 -13.57 5.60
N LEU A 155 -3.45 -12.34 6.06
CA LEU A 155 -2.58 -11.22 5.65
C LEU A 155 -1.13 -11.42 6.08
N LEU A 156 -0.89 -11.95 7.28
CA LEU A 156 0.47 -12.24 7.76
C LEU A 156 1.13 -13.33 6.91
N SER A 157 0.39 -14.39 6.55
CA SER A 157 0.88 -15.43 5.63
C SER A 157 1.24 -14.85 4.26
N LEU A 158 0.38 -13.97 3.70
CA LEU A 158 0.66 -13.28 2.44
C LEU A 158 1.94 -12.44 2.48
N LEU A 159 2.20 -11.77 3.60
CA LEU A 159 3.39 -10.95 3.79
C LEU A 159 4.66 -11.82 3.94
N ALA A 160 4.55 -12.97 4.60
CA ALA A 160 5.68 -13.89 4.80
C ALA A 160 6.10 -14.61 3.52
N GLU A 161 5.15 -15.06 2.71
CA GLU A 161 5.42 -15.88 1.52
C GLU A 161 5.73 -15.07 0.27
N GLY A 162 5.31 -13.80 0.21
CA GLY A 162 5.55 -12.90 -0.93
C GLY A 162 4.79 -13.27 -2.23
N VAL A 163 4.20 -14.47 -2.29
CA VAL A 163 3.37 -15.00 -3.38
C VAL A 163 2.34 -15.94 -2.75
N VAL A 164 1.07 -15.87 -3.19
CA VAL A 164 0.09 -16.92 -2.87
C VAL A 164 0.40 -18.13 -3.74
N LYS A 165 0.63 -19.29 -3.12
CA LYS A 165 0.68 -20.58 -3.82
C LYS A 165 -0.71 -21.18 -3.96
#